data_AF-A0A932X2V1-F1
#
_entry.id   AF-A0A932X2V1-F1
#
_cell.length_a   1.000
_cell.length_b   1.000
_cell.length_c   1.000
_cell.angle_alpha   90.00
_cell.angle_beta   90.00
_cell.angle_gamma   90.00
#
_symmetry.space_group_name_H-M   'P 1'
#
loop_
_entity.id
_entity.type
_entity.pdbx_description
1 polymer ?
#
loop_
_entity_poly.entity_id
_entity_poly.type
_entity_poly.pdbx_seq_one_letter_code
_entity_poly.pdbx_strand_id
1 'polypeptide(L)'
;MIEEPATTQPAGDAGSQPQPGSSLPIPIIAGGLFGLLVLAAVFWIARRPPTTPPPPPSEESLGYLPQVTVSDFHLSAADNMVGSVIVYLDGKVTNGGDRTVRGLRVRLHFYDTMSQVILREERDIVTADGTPLRAGETRDFQLRFNRPPAPWNVQPPTFQLVSLEIE
;
A
#
# COMPACT_ATOMS: atom_id res chain seq x y z
N MET A 1 35.76 29.38 90.67
CA MET A 1 35.40 30.80 90.81
C MET A 1 35.52 31.45 89.44
N ILE A 2 34.39 31.87 88.86
CA ILE A 2 34.06 33.29 88.51
C ILE A 2 34.72 33.67 87.17
N GLU A 3 34.11 34.20 86.10
CA GLU A 3 32.77 34.59 85.63
C GLU A 3 32.93 34.83 84.11
N GLU A 4 31.81 34.85 83.35
CA GLU A 4 31.65 35.36 81.97
C GLU A 4 32.00 36.88 81.87
N PRO A 5 32.07 37.60 80.70
CA PRO A 5 31.03 37.63 79.66
C PRO A 5 31.41 38.00 78.18
N ALA A 6 30.44 37.70 77.30
CA ALA A 6 29.85 38.52 76.21
C ALA A 6 30.60 38.92 74.90
N THR A 7 29.96 38.46 73.80
CA THR A 7 29.51 39.23 72.62
C THR A 7 30.49 39.54 71.49
N THR A 8 30.22 38.99 70.29
CA THR A 8 29.77 39.74 69.09
C THR A 8 29.69 38.81 67.86
N GLN A 9 28.50 38.71 67.28
CA GLN A 9 28.26 38.40 65.86
C GLN A 9 27.86 39.73 65.19
N PRO A 10 28.20 40.00 63.91
CA PRO A 10 27.19 39.74 62.87
C PRO A 10 27.71 39.46 61.44
N ALA A 11 26.76 39.07 60.57
CA ALA A 11 26.63 39.28 59.11
C ALA A 11 27.83 38.92 58.20
N GLY A 12 27.78 38.01 57.21
CA GLY A 12 26.72 37.64 56.28
C GLY A 12 27.12 38.13 54.88
N ASP A 13 27.40 37.22 53.93
CA ASP A 13 27.17 37.48 52.50
C ASP A 13 27.12 36.17 51.67
N ALA A 14 26.31 36.29 50.60
CA ALA A 14 25.84 35.41 49.55
C ALA A 14 26.75 34.24 49.11
N GLY A 15 26.24 33.07 48.72
CA GLY A 15 25.02 32.84 47.95
C GLY A 15 25.37 32.62 46.48
N SER A 16 25.67 31.38 46.10
CA SER A 16 25.63 30.90 44.71
C SER A 16 25.55 29.37 44.72
N GLN A 17 24.34 28.85 44.93
CA GLN A 17 24.05 27.44 44.68
C GLN A 17 23.61 27.31 43.21
N PRO A 18 24.21 26.40 42.42
CA PRO A 18 23.76 26.15 41.05
C PRO A 18 22.30 25.68 41.08
N GLN A 19 21.43 26.34 40.32
CA GLN A 19 20.06 25.86 40.12
C GLN A 19 20.09 24.48 39.43
N PRO A 20 19.42 23.45 39.98
CA PRO A 20 19.25 22.20 39.28
C PRO A 20 18.30 22.45 38.10
N GLY A 21 18.83 22.36 36.88
CA GLY A 21 18.04 22.40 35.66
C GLY A 21 16.97 21.32 35.67
N SER A 22 15.75 21.68 35.27
CA SER A 22 14.59 20.80 35.21
C SER A 22 14.82 19.68 34.18
N SER A 23 15.41 18.57 34.61
CA SER A 23 15.43 17.34 33.82
C SER A 23 14.02 16.76 33.84
N LEU A 24 13.28 16.95 32.73
CA LEU A 24 12.02 16.24 32.51
C LEU A 24 12.28 14.73 32.72
N PRO A 25 11.49 14.02 33.53
CA PRO A 25 11.74 12.60 33.77
C PRO A 25 11.66 11.85 32.44
N ILE A 26 12.69 11.06 32.14
CA ILE A 26 12.86 10.23 30.93
C ILE A 26 11.55 9.55 30.44
N PRO A 27 10.66 8.98 31.30
CA PRO A 27 9.40 8.40 30.82
C PRO A 27 8.46 9.39 30.10
N ILE A 28 8.49 10.69 30.45
CA ILE A 28 7.67 11.71 29.79
C ILE A 28 8.22 12.02 28.39
N ILE A 29 9.53 12.06 28.22
CA ILE A 29 10.18 12.26 26.91
C ILE A 29 9.89 11.06 26.00
N ALA A 30 10.02 9.84 26.53
CA ALA A 30 9.73 8.61 25.80
C ALA A 30 8.25 8.52 25.39
N GLY A 31 7.32 8.85 26.29
CA GLY A 31 5.89 8.90 26.01
C GLY A 31 5.52 9.95 24.97
N GLY A 32 6.11 11.14 25.05
CA GLY A 32 5.91 12.21 24.08
C GLY A 32 6.40 11.84 22.68
N LEU A 33 7.58 11.22 22.58
CA LEU A 33 8.15 10.80 21.30
C LEU A 33 7.32 9.66 20.67
N PHE A 34 6.87 8.70 21.48
CA PHE A 34 5.98 7.63 21.02
C PHE A 34 4.64 8.18 20.54
N GLY A 35 4.04 9.11 21.30
CA GLY A 35 2.81 9.80 20.90
C GLY A 35 2.96 10.54 19.57
N LEU A 36 4.09 11.24 19.38
CA LEU A 36 4.39 11.94 18.12
C LEU A 36 4.56 10.97 16.94
N LEU A 37 5.25 9.84 17.14
CA LEU A 37 5.41 8.79 16.13
C LEU A 37 4.07 8.16 15.73
N VAL A 38 3.21 7.86 16.71
CA VAL A 38 1.85 7.33 16.46
C VAL A 38 1.02 8.36 15.71
N LEU A 39 1.03 9.63 16.12
CA LEU A 39 0.32 10.71 15.42
C LEU A 39 0.83 10.90 13.99
N ALA A 40 2.14 10.88 13.78
CA ALA A 40 2.74 10.96 12.45
C ALA A 40 2.35 9.75 11.57
N ALA A 41 2.33 8.54 12.13
CA ALA A 41 1.90 7.34 11.43
C ALA A 41 0.40 7.39 11.06
N VAL A 42 -0.46 7.79 12.00
CA VAL A 42 -1.91 7.97 11.77
C VAL A 42 -2.14 9.04 10.70
N PHE A 43 -1.45 10.16 10.79
CA PHE A 43 -1.55 11.25 9.82
C PHE A 43 -1.06 10.84 8.42
N TRP A 44 0.01 10.05 8.36
CA TRP A 44 0.52 9.50 7.11
C TRP A 44 -0.43 8.49 6.47
N ILE A 45 -1.09 7.65 7.28
CA ILE A 45 -2.14 6.72 6.83
C ILE A 45 -3.40 7.49 6.38
N ALA A 46 -3.82 8.51 7.11
CA ALA A 46 -4.99 9.33 6.80
C ALA A 46 -4.80 10.21 5.55
N ARG A 47 -3.55 10.49 5.16
CA ARG A 47 -3.21 11.19 3.92
C ARG A 47 -3.23 10.32 2.67
N ARG A 48 -3.51 9.01 2.79
CA ARG A 48 -3.69 8.18 1.59
C ARG A 48 -4.89 8.73 0.81
N PRO A 49 -4.71 9.10 -0.47
CA PRO A 49 -5.83 9.57 -1.27
C PRO A 49 -6.91 8.49 -1.27
N PRO A 50 -8.19 8.84 -1.06
CA PRO A 50 -9.27 7.87 -1.17
C PRO A 50 -9.23 7.28 -2.57
N THR A 51 -9.08 5.97 -2.67
CA THR A 51 -9.20 5.26 -3.94
C THR A 51 -10.66 5.37 -4.34
N THR A 52 -11.01 6.27 -5.27
CA THR A 52 -12.37 6.34 -5.82
C THR A 52 -12.69 4.97 -6.42
N PRO A 53 -13.68 4.22 -5.88
CA PRO A 53 -14.08 2.95 -6.48
C PRO A 53 -14.56 3.20 -7.90
N PRO A 54 -14.26 2.31 -8.87
CA PRO A 54 -14.89 2.39 -10.17
C PRO A 54 -16.43 2.37 -10.01
N PRO A 55 -17.17 3.07 -10.88
CA PRO A 55 -18.62 2.96 -10.89
C PRO A 55 -19.04 1.49 -11.04
N PRO A 56 -20.16 1.08 -10.41
CA PRO A 56 -20.65 -0.28 -10.55
C PRO A 56 -20.92 -0.60 -12.03
N PRO A 57 -20.65 -1.83 -12.48
CA PRO A 57 -20.89 -2.21 -13.86
C PRO A 57 -22.38 -2.06 -14.21
N SER A 58 -22.67 -1.49 -15.38
CA SER A 58 -24.03 -1.39 -15.90
C SER A 58 -24.64 -2.77 -16.16
N GLU A 59 -25.97 -2.91 -16.19
CA GLU A 59 -26.63 -4.17 -16.55
C GLU A 59 -26.21 -4.68 -17.93
N GLU A 60 -26.00 -3.77 -18.87
CA GLU A 60 -25.51 -4.07 -20.22
C GLU A 60 -24.09 -4.63 -20.19
N SER A 61 -23.20 -3.99 -19.42
CA SER A 61 -21.84 -4.48 -19.19
C SER A 61 -21.85 -5.88 -18.55
N LEU A 62 -22.74 -6.13 -17.59
CA LEU A 62 -22.89 -7.42 -16.93
C LEU A 62 -23.34 -8.52 -17.91
N GLY A 63 -24.28 -8.21 -18.80
CA GLY A 63 -24.73 -9.12 -19.86
C GLY A 63 -23.64 -9.44 -20.89
N TYR A 64 -22.71 -8.50 -21.11
CA TYR A 64 -21.62 -8.66 -22.07
C TYR A 64 -20.39 -9.41 -21.51
N LEU A 65 -20.24 -9.55 -20.19
CA LEU A 65 -19.09 -10.22 -19.56
C LEU A 65 -18.74 -11.59 -20.16
N PRO A 66 -19.70 -12.49 -20.48
CA PRO A 66 -19.38 -13.80 -21.04
C PRO A 66 -18.69 -13.75 -22.41
N GLN A 67 -18.75 -12.60 -23.10
CA GLN A 67 -18.12 -12.38 -24.40
C GLN A 67 -16.65 -11.98 -24.28
N VAL A 68 -16.16 -11.67 -23.07
CA VAL A 68 -14.77 -11.26 -22.85
C VAL A 68 -14.03 -12.35 -22.08
N THR A 69 -12.99 -12.90 -22.70
CA THR A 69 -12.18 -13.98 -22.13
C THR A 69 -10.74 -13.51 -21.91
N VAL A 70 -10.16 -13.92 -20.79
CA VAL A 70 -8.74 -13.75 -20.48
C VAL A 70 -8.10 -15.13 -20.38
N SER A 71 -7.01 -15.36 -21.12
CA SER A 71 -6.45 -16.70 -21.34
C SER A 71 -4.94 -16.69 -21.55
N ASP A 72 -4.35 -17.86 -21.80
CA ASP A 72 -2.94 -18.06 -22.16
C ASP A 72 -1.94 -17.45 -21.18
N PHE A 73 -2.19 -17.63 -19.89
CA PHE A 73 -1.36 -17.06 -18.83
C PHE A 73 0.03 -17.70 -18.79
N HIS A 74 1.06 -16.86 -18.83
CA HIS A 74 2.45 -17.28 -18.67
C HIS A 74 3.17 -16.39 -17.66
N LEU A 75 3.94 -17.01 -16.76
CA LEU A 75 4.78 -16.28 -15.81
C LEU A 75 6.22 -16.30 -16.29
N SER A 76 6.84 -15.12 -16.35
CA SER A 76 8.28 -14.97 -16.54
C SER A 76 8.86 -14.11 -15.42
N ALA A 77 10.13 -14.32 -15.10
CA ALA A 77 10.84 -13.57 -14.07
C ALA A 77 12.15 -13.01 -14.62
N ALA A 78 12.48 -11.79 -14.22
CA ALA A 78 13.75 -11.16 -14.54
C ALA A 78 14.40 -10.64 -13.25
N ASP A 79 15.68 -10.95 -13.06
CA ASP A 79 16.49 -10.33 -12.01
C ASP A 79 16.82 -8.89 -12.41
N ASN A 80 16.58 -7.94 -11.51
CA ASN A 80 17.15 -6.61 -11.66
C ASN A 80 18.59 -6.60 -11.14
N MET A 81 19.44 -5.74 -11.71
CA MET A 81 20.85 -5.61 -11.31
C MET A 81 21.05 -5.09 -9.87
N VAL A 82 19.97 -4.85 -9.13
CA VAL A 82 19.93 -4.36 -7.74
C VAL A 82 19.40 -5.46 -6.78
N GLY A 83 19.33 -6.71 -7.23
CA GLY A 83 19.00 -7.88 -6.41
C GLY A 83 17.51 -8.07 -6.10
N SER A 84 16.60 -7.46 -6.86
CA SER A 84 15.16 -7.73 -6.76
C SER A 84 14.64 -8.46 -7.99
N VAL A 85 13.73 -9.42 -7.76
CA VAL A 85 13.03 -10.15 -8.82
C VAL A 85 11.83 -9.34 -9.30
N ILE A 86 11.74 -9.12 -10.61
CA ILE A 86 10.53 -8.62 -11.27
C ILE A 86 9.82 -9.81 -11.89
N VAL A 87 8.52 -9.91 -11.64
CA VAL A 87 7.70 -10.96 -12.25
C VAL A 87 6.76 -10.33 -13.27
N TYR A 88 6.63 -10.98 -14.41
CA TYR A 88 5.72 -10.63 -15.48
C TYR A 88 4.67 -11.73 -15.63
N LEU A 89 3.43 -11.31 -15.81
CA LEU A 89 2.31 -12.17 -16.17
C LEU A 89 1.84 -11.76 -17.56
N ASP A 90 2.19 -12.57 -18.54
CA ASP A 90 1.73 -12.44 -19.92
C ASP A 90 0.40 -13.18 -20.08
N GLY A 91 -0.44 -12.70 -20.98
CA GLY A 91 -1.70 -13.36 -21.33
C GLY A 91 -2.37 -12.74 -22.54
N LYS A 92 -3.52 -13.30 -22.90
CA LYS A 92 -4.38 -12.81 -24.00
C LYS A 92 -5.73 -12.38 -23.47
N VAL A 93 -6.22 -11.25 -23.97
CA VAL A 93 -7.61 -10.84 -23.83
C VAL A 93 -8.30 -10.94 -25.18
N THR A 94 -9.45 -11.59 -25.21
CA THR A 94 -10.28 -11.76 -26.41
C THR A 94 -11.65 -11.15 -26.15
N ASN A 95 -12.08 -10.26 -27.05
CA ASN A 95 -13.45 -9.79 -27.15
C ASN A 95 -14.17 -10.60 -28.23
N GLY A 96 -14.90 -11.63 -27.84
CA GLY A 96 -15.65 -12.50 -28.74
C GLY A 96 -17.00 -11.96 -29.17
N GLY A 97 -17.43 -10.80 -28.64
CA GLY A 97 -18.71 -10.19 -28.98
C GLY A 97 -18.62 -9.16 -30.10
N ASP A 98 -19.70 -8.39 -30.25
CA ASP A 98 -19.96 -7.44 -31.33
C ASP A 98 -19.75 -5.96 -30.97
N ARG A 99 -19.49 -5.63 -29.70
CA ARG A 99 -19.23 -4.26 -29.21
C ARG A 99 -17.76 -4.03 -28.92
N THR A 100 -17.32 -2.77 -29.01
CA THR A 100 -15.96 -2.36 -28.62
C THR A 100 -15.86 -2.30 -27.10
N VAL A 101 -14.85 -2.96 -26.53
CA VAL A 101 -14.50 -2.82 -25.10
C VAL A 101 -13.53 -1.66 -24.93
N ARG A 102 -13.93 -0.66 -24.15
CA ARG A 102 -13.15 0.56 -23.87
C ARG A 102 -12.39 0.49 -22.55
N GLY A 103 -12.87 -0.32 -21.61
CA GLY A 103 -12.27 -0.48 -20.30
C GLY A 103 -12.47 -1.89 -19.78
N LEU A 104 -11.41 -2.48 -19.24
CA LEU A 104 -11.43 -3.82 -18.67
C LEU A 104 -10.55 -3.85 -17.42
N ARG A 105 -11.18 -3.94 -16.25
CA ARG A 105 -10.51 -4.09 -14.96
C ARG A 105 -10.71 -5.48 -14.40
N VAL A 106 -9.62 -6.09 -13.98
CA VAL A 106 -9.60 -7.41 -13.35
C VAL A 106 -9.03 -7.33 -11.95
N ARG A 107 -9.46 -8.25 -11.09
CA ARG A 107 -8.88 -8.51 -9.78
C ARG A 107 -8.14 -9.83 -9.83
N LEU A 108 -6.85 -9.77 -9.53
CA LEU A 108 -5.97 -10.92 -9.42
C LEU A 108 -5.95 -11.41 -7.97
N HIS A 109 -6.18 -12.70 -7.79
CA HIS A 109 -6.08 -13.40 -6.51
C HIS A 109 -4.80 -14.23 -6.49
N PHE A 110 -3.86 -13.87 -5.62
CA PHE A 110 -2.63 -14.60 -5.41
C PHE A 110 -2.80 -15.57 -4.25
N TYR A 111 -2.23 -16.77 -4.40
CA TYR A 111 -2.36 -17.85 -3.44
C TYR A 111 -1.01 -18.28 -2.86
N ASP A 112 -1.01 -18.70 -1.60
CA ASP A 112 0.15 -19.42 -1.05
C ASP A 112 0.11 -20.91 -1.41
N THR A 113 1.09 -21.65 -0.91
CA THR A 113 1.20 -23.11 -1.08
C THR A 113 0.07 -23.87 -0.39
N MET A 114 -0.65 -23.24 0.53
CA MET A 114 -1.81 -23.77 1.26
C MET A 114 -3.14 -23.35 0.61
N SER A 115 -3.12 -22.78 -0.60
CA SER A 115 -4.29 -22.26 -1.32
C SER A 115 -5.04 -21.12 -0.62
N GLN A 116 -4.38 -20.38 0.27
CA GLN A 116 -4.96 -19.19 0.90
C GLN A 116 -4.71 -17.96 0.04
N VAL A 117 -5.73 -17.09 -0.09
CA VAL A 117 -5.56 -15.80 -0.79
C VAL A 117 -4.72 -14.87 0.06
N ILE A 118 -3.50 -14.58 -0.40
CA ILE A 118 -2.51 -13.75 0.29
C ILE A 118 -2.48 -12.30 -0.22
N LEU A 119 -2.94 -12.07 -1.45
CA LEU A 119 -3.03 -10.74 -2.05
C LEU A 119 -4.20 -10.68 -3.05
N ARG A 120 -4.92 -9.55 -3.03
CA ARG A 120 -5.89 -9.17 -4.04
C ARG A 120 -5.41 -7.85 -4.65
N GLU A 121 -5.23 -7.84 -5.96
CA GLU A 121 -4.73 -6.67 -6.67
C GLU A 121 -5.62 -6.41 -7.88
N GLU A 122 -6.04 -5.16 -8.09
CA GLU A 122 -6.81 -4.78 -9.27
C GLU A 122 -5.89 -4.15 -10.33
N ARG A 123 -6.10 -4.55 -11.58
CA ARG A 123 -5.34 -4.07 -12.74
C ARG A 123 -6.26 -3.81 -13.92
N ASP A 124 -5.93 -2.78 -14.68
CA ASP A 124 -6.54 -2.52 -15.97
C ASP A 124 -5.77 -3.29 -17.06
N ILE A 125 -6.49 -4.14 -17.80
CA ILE A 125 -5.97 -4.81 -19.01
C ILE A 125 -6.25 -3.94 -20.24
N VAL A 126 -7.43 -3.31 -20.27
CA VAL A 126 -7.80 -2.29 -21.25
C VAL A 126 -8.11 -1.03 -20.47
N THR A 127 -7.39 0.05 -20.76
CA THR A 127 -7.57 1.36 -20.11
C THR A 127 -8.47 2.26 -20.96
N ALA A 128 -9.27 3.11 -20.30
CA ALA A 128 -10.15 4.06 -20.99
C ALA A 128 -9.39 5.02 -21.92
N ASP A 129 -8.16 5.38 -21.55
CA ASP A 129 -7.27 6.25 -22.34
C ASP A 129 -6.39 5.47 -23.34
N GLY A 130 -6.46 4.13 -23.31
CA GLY A 130 -5.67 3.24 -24.16
C GLY A 130 -6.35 2.93 -25.49
N THR A 131 -5.73 2.03 -26.26
CA THR A 131 -6.37 1.50 -27.47
C THR A 131 -7.56 0.62 -27.07
N PRO A 132 -8.79 0.90 -27.52
CA PRO A 132 -9.94 0.03 -27.24
C PRO A 132 -9.76 -1.35 -27.88
N LEU A 133 -10.37 -2.38 -27.30
CA LEU A 133 -10.38 -3.74 -27.83
C LEU A 133 -11.62 -3.94 -28.70
N ARG A 134 -11.44 -4.02 -30.02
CA ARG A 134 -12.53 -4.11 -30.99
C ARG A 134 -13.30 -5.43 -30.88
N ALA A 135 -14.50 -5.46 -31.45
CA ALA A 135 -15.26 -6.68 -31.63
C ALA A 135 -14.43 -7.74 -32.40
N GLY A 136 -14.42 -8.98 -31.89
CA GLY A 136 -13.63 -10.09 -32.43
C GLY A 136 -12.11 -9.99 -32.19
N GLU A 137 -11.60 -8.94 -31.55
CA GLU A 137 -10.16 -8.73 -31.39
C GLU A 137 -9.61 -9.61 -30.26
N THR A 138 -8.42 -10.19 -30.49
CA THR A 138 -7.57 -10.76 -29.46
C THR A 138 -6.29 -9.94 -29.35
N ARG A 139 -5.90 -9.61 -28.12
CA ARG A 139 -4.71 -8.80 -27.84
C ARG A 139 -3.90 -9.39 -26.70
N ASP A 140 -2.59 -9.39 -26.87
CA ASP A 140 -1.65 -9.74 -25.81
C ASP A 140 -1.57 -8.60 -24.77
N PHE A 141 -1.48 -8.96 -23.50
CA PHE A 141 -1.20 -8.03 -22.41
C PHE A 141 -0.10 -8.57 -21.50
N GLN A 142 0.56 -7.67 -20.79
CA GLN A 142 1.57 -8.03 -19.80
C GLN A 142 1.36 -7.19 -18.54
N LEU A 143 1.31 -7.87 -17.39
CA LEU A 143 1.25 -7.24 -16.07
C LEU A 143 2.61 -7.41 -15.36
N ARG A 144 3.13 -6.31 -14.83
CA ARG A 144 4.43 -6.28 -14.14
C ARG A 144 4.27 -6.17 -12.63
N PHE A 145 4.93 -7.05 -11.89
CA PHE A 145 4.97 -7.10 -10.43
C PHE A 145 6.39 -6.84 -9.93
N ASN A 146 6.61 -5.66 -9.37
CA ASN A 146 7.92 -5.26 -8.83
C ASN A 146 8.21 -5.87 -7.45
N ARG A 147 7.17 -6.24 -6.72
CA ARG A 147 7.27 -6.82 -5.38
C ARG A 147 6.19 -7.89 -5.22
N PRO A 148 6.39 -9.10 -5.79
CA PRO A 148 5.47 -10.20 -5.54
C PRO A 148 5.43 -10.52 -4.03
N PRO A 149 4.27 -10.96 -3.49
CA PRO A 149 4.16 -11.27 -2.07
C PRO A 149 5.00 -12.51 -1.71
N ALA A 150 5.73 -12.44 -0.59
CA ALA A 150 6.68 -13.48 -0.19
C ALA A 150 6.09 -14.91 -0.05
N PRO A 151 4.86 -15.11 0.49
CA PRO A 151 4.31 -16.45 0.60
C PRO A 151 3.65 -16.97 -0.70
N TRP A 152 3.82 -16.28 -1.84
CA TRP A 152 3.22 -16.71 -3.11
C TRP A 152 3.77 -18.05 -3.59
N ASN A 153 2.88 -18.92 -4.06
CA ASN A 153 3.21 -20.20 -4.66
C ASN A 153 3.82 -20.11 -6.07
N VAL A 154 4.03 -18.89 -6.60
CA VAL A 154 4.61 -18.64 -7.94
C VAL A 154 3.80 -19.30 -9.07
N GLN A 155 2.48 -19.43 -8.88
CA GLN A 155 1.53 -19.85 -9.91
C GLN A 155 0.73 -18.66 -10.43
N PRO A 156 0.28 -18.66 -11.70
CA PRO A 156 -0.59 -17.61 -12.22
C PRO A 156 -1.78 -17.34 -11.29
N PRO A 157 -2.05 -16.08 -10.93
CA PRO A 157 -3.17 -15.75 -10.06
C PRO A 157 -4.50 -16.00 -10.76
N THR A 158 -5.55 -16.23 -9.98
CA THR A 158 -6.91 -16.34 -10.53
C THR A 158 -7.45 -14.95 -10.85
N PHE A 159 -8.04 -14.80 -12.04
CA PHE A 159 -8.66 -13.56 -12.49
C PHE A 159 -10.15 -13.52 -12.15
N GLN A 160 -10.59 -12.38 -11.62
CA GLN A 160 -11.99 -12.03 -11.48
C GLN A 160 -12.26 -10.72 -12.21
N LEU A 161 -13.29 -10.69 -13.05
CA LEU A 161 -13.69 -9.47 -13.72
C LEU A 161 -14.34 -8.50 -12.73
N VAL A 162 -13.88 -7.24 -12.70
CA VAL A 162 -14.35 -6.20 -11.75
C VAL A 162 -15.25 -5.20 -12.45
N SER A 163 -14.77 -4.66 -13.57
CA SER A 163 -15.54 -3.70 -14.36
C SER A 163 -15.27 -3.91 -15.85
N LEU A 164 -16.32 -3.69 -16.62
CA LEU A 164 -16.29 -3.71 -18.07
C LEU A 164 -17.01 -2.46 -18.60
N GLU A 165 -16.33 -1.74 -19.48
CA GLU A 165 -16.88 -0.60 -20.19
C GLU A 165 -16.92 -0.92 -21.68
N ILE A 166 -18.09 -0.74 -22.28
CA ILE A 166 -18.38 -1.01 -23.68
C ILE A 166 -18.94 0.25 -24.35
N GLU A 167 -18.64 0.44 -25.63
CA GLU A 167 -19.17 1.53 -26.47
C GLU A 167 -20.62 1.31 -26.83
#